data_AF-A0A7V4LX44-F1
#
_entry.id   AF-A0A7V4LX44-F1
#
_cell.length_a   1.000
_cell.length_b   1.000
_cell.length_c   1.000
_cell.angle_alpha   90.00
_cell.angle_beta   90.00
_cell.angle_gamma   90.00
#
_symmetry.space_group_name_H-M   'P 1'
#
loop_
_entity.id
_entity.type
_entity.pdbx_description
1 polymer ?
#
loop_
_entity_poly.entity_id
_entity_poly.type
_entity_poly.pdbx_seq_one_letter_code
_entity_poly.pdbx_strand_id
1 'polypeptide(L)' 'MHIAVAGNIGSGKTTLTSLLSKHFGWDAHFEDVEDNPYITDFYNDMQRWSFNLQIYFLNTRFN' A
#
# COMPACT_ATOMS: atom_id res chain seq x y z
N MET A 1 -20.48 1.08 2.67
CA MET A 1 -20.01 0.83 1.29
C MET A 1 -18.50 0.98 1.31
N HIS A 2 -17.74 0.04 0.76
CA HIS A 2 -16.28 0.10 0.69
C HIS A 2 -15.84 0.09 -0.78
N ILE A 3 -14.88 0.94 -1.13
CA ILE A 3 -14.32 1.05 -2.47
C ILE A 3 -12.80 0.91 -2.35
N ALA A 4 -12.25 -0.06 -3.07
CA ALA A 4 -10.81 -0.26 -3.14
C ALA A 4 -10.25 0.31 -4.45
N VAL A 5 -9.16 1.08 -4.37
CA VAL A 5 -8.45 1.62 -5.53
C VAL A 5 -7.16 0.84 -5.72
N ALA A 6 -7.08 0.05 -6.80
CA ALA A 6 -5.92 -0.80 -7.12
C ALA A 6 -5.21 -0.34 -8.41
N GLY A 7 -3.92 -0.64 -8.51
CA GLY A 7 -3.07 -0.21 -9.62
C GLY A 7 -1.58 -0.26 -9.29
N ASN A 8 -0.73 -0.18 -10.31
CA ASN A 8 0.72 -0.30 -10.16
C ASN A 8 1.34 0.81 -9.30
N ILE A 9 2.55 0.58 -8.80
CA ILE A 9 3.35 1.62 -8.14
C ILE A 9 3.52 2.79 -9.13
N GLY A 10 3.29 4.02 -8.66
CA GLY A 10 3.37 5.22 -9.50
C GLY A 10 2.15 5.50 -10.39
N SER A 11 1.08 4.69 -10.35
CA SER A 11 -0.09 4.88 -11.23
C SER A 11 -1.08 5.99 -10.79
N GLY A 12 -0.77 6.73 -9.72
CA GLY A 12 -1.62 7.82 -9.22
C GLY A 12 -2.77 7.42 -8.29
N LYS A 13 -2.72 6.22 -7.66
CA LYS A 13 -3.77 5.74 -6.74
C LYS A 13 -4.08 6.73 -5.62
N THR A 14 -3.06 7.19 -4.90
CA THR A 14 -3.21 8.17 -3.80
C THR A 14 -3.91 9.44 -4.28
N THR A 15 -3.51 9.96 -5.44
CA THR A 15 -4.14 11.13 -6.06
C THR A 15 -5.61 10.88 -6.37
N LEU A 16 -5.94 9.74 -7.00
CA LEU A 16 -7.32 9.39 -7.32
C LEU A 16 -8.18 9.24 -6.06
N THR A 17 -7.69 8.51 -5.05
CA THR A 17 -8.38 8.32 -3.77
C THR A 17 -8.67 9.66 -3.09
N SER A 18 -7.70 10.57 -3.04
CA SER A 18 -7.89 11.91 -2.46
C SER A 18 -8.94 12.74 -3.22
N LEU A 19 -8.94 12.67 -4.56
CA LEU A 19 -9.92 13.39 -5.38
C LEU A 19 -11.34 12.84 -5.18
N LEU A 20 -11.50 11.52 -5.15
CA LEU A 20 -12.78 10.87 -4.93
C LEU A 20 -13.33 11.13 -3.52
N SER A 21 -12.48 10.97 -2.49
CA SER A 21 -12.83 11.28 -1.11
C SER A 21 -13.29 12.73 -0.95
N LYS A 22 -12.55 13.69 -1.51
CA LYS A 22 -12.95 15.10 -1.49
C LYS A 22 -14.26 15.37 -2.22
N HIS A 23 -14.47 14.76 -3.38
CA HIS A 23 -15.66 15.00 -4.19
C HIS A 23 -16.93 14.44 -3.55
N PHE A 24 -16.86 13.25 -2.96
CA PHE A 24 -18.01 12.56 -2.39
C PHE A 24 -18.14 12.69 -0.86
N GLY A 25 -17.18 13.34 -0.19
CA GLY A 25 -17.14 13.44 1.27
C GLY A 25 -16.91 12.10 1.96
N TRP A 26 -16.16 11.18 1.34
CA TRP A 26 -15.84 9.88 1.91
C TRP A 26 -14.56 9.92 2.74
N ASP A 27 -14.46 9.04 3.73
CA ASP A 27 -13.22 8.83 4.46
C ASP A 27 -12.20 8.10 3.58
N ALA A 28 -11.02 8.69 3.43
CA ALA A 28 -9.90 8.09 2.70
C ALA A 28 -9.00 7.32 3.66
N HIS A 29 -8.67 6.08 3.28
CA HIS A 29 -7.67 5.26 3.96
C HIS A 29 -6.49 5.02 3.00
N PHE A 30 -5.26 5.26 3.47
CA PHE A 30 -4.04 5.11 2.69
C PHE A 30 -3.15 4.00 3.28
N GLU A 31 -2.30 3.42 2.44
CA GLU A 31 -1.31 2.44 2.89
C GLU A 31 -0.13 3.15 3.57
N ASP A 32 0.31 2.65 4.72
CA ASP A 32 1.51 3.12 5.41
C ASP A 32 2.74 2.46 4.80
N VAL A 33 3.64 3.26 4.20
CA VAL A 33 4.77 2.76 3.38
C VAL A 33 6.12 3.03 4.04
N GLU A 34 6.19 3.95 5.00
CA GLU A 34 7.46 4.58 5.39
C GLU A 34 8.33 3.71 6.31
N ASP A 35 7.77 2.72 7.01
CA ASP A 35 8.49 1.93 8.04
C ASP A 35 8.55 0.42 7.77
N ASN A 36 8.58 -0.05 6.51
CA ASN A 36 8.72 -1.50 6.25
C ASN A 36 10.19 -1.95 6.37
N PRO A 37 10.56 -2.76 7.39
CA PRO A 37 11.96 -3.13 7.64
C PRO A 37 12.56 -4.04 6.57
N TYR A 38 11.74 -4.65 5.70
CA TYR A 38 12.18 -5.63 4.71
C TYR A 38 12.38 -5.05 3.31
N ILE A 39 12.02 -3.78 3.06
CA ILE A 39 12.10 -3.21 1.71
C ILE A 39 13.54 -3.18 1.21
N THR A 40 14.48 -2.70 2.02
CA THR A 40 15.90 -2.64 1.65
C THR A 40 16.46 -4.03 1.36
N ASP A 41 16.18 -5.00 2.24
CA ASP A 41 16.63 -6.38 2.09
C ASP A 41 16.03 -7.06 0.86
N PHE A 42 14.76 -6.78 0.54
CA PHE A 42 14.10 -7.27 -0.66
C PHE A 42 14.75 -6.76 -1.94
N TYR A 43 15.11 -5.48 -2.01
CA TYR A 43 15.82 -4.96 -3.19
C TYR A 43 17.23 -5.53 -3.33
N ASN A 44 17.85 -5.98 -2.25
CA ASN A 44 19.16 -6.63 -2.27
C ASN A 44 19.08 -8.13 -2.67
N ASP A 45 18.10 -8.88 -2.15
CA ASP A 45 17.86 -10.29 -2.51
C ASP A 45 16.37 -10.61 -2.49
N MET A 46 15.73 -10.46 -3.65
CA MET A 46 14.29 -10.68 -3.80
C MET A 46 13.89 -12.11 -3.46
N GLN A 47 14.67 -13.12 -3.87
CA GLN A 47 14.30 -14.53 -3.66
C GLN A 47 14.28 -14.87 -2.16
N ARG A 48 15.25 -14.36 -1.40
CA ARG A 48 15.35 -14.61 0.04
C ARG A 48 14.27 -13.89 0.86
N TRP A 49 13.92 -12.67 0.46
CA TRP A 49 13.13 -11.74 1.29
C TRP A 49 11.69 -11.51 0.82
N SER A 50 11.29 -12.03 -0.35
CA SER A 50 9.92 -11.91 -0.87
C SER A 50 8.87 -12.38 0.14
N PHE A 51 9.09 -13.54 0.79
CA PHE A 51 8.12 -14.07 1.74
C PHE A 51 7.90 -13.13 2.93
N ASN A 52 8.98 -12.68 3.58
CA ASN A 52 8.93 -11.77 4.72
C ASN A 52 8.22 -10.46 4.37
N LEU A 53 8.57 -9.87 3.22
CA LEU A 53 7.97 -8.63 2.75
C LEU A 53 6.46 -8.78 2.51
N GLN A 54 6.04 -9.86 1.85
CA GLN A 54 4.61 -10.10 1.55
C GLN A 54 3.79 -10.37 2.82
N ILE A 55 4.34 -11.11 3.79
CA ILE A 55 3.66 -11.34 5.08
C ILE A 55 3.54 -10.04 5.87
N TYR A 56 4.56 -9.17 5.85
CA TYR A 56 4.47 -7.85 6.47
C TYR A 56 3.33 -7.02 5.85
N PHE A 57 3.27 -6.93 4.52
CA PHE A 57 2.20 -6.22 3.81
C PHE A 57 0.80 -6.80 4.03
N LEU A 58 0.69 -8.10 4.29
CA LEU A 58 -0.58 -8.71 4.64
C LEU A 58 -1.02 -8.25 6.04
N ASN A 59 -0.11 -8.26 7.01
CA ASN A 59 -0.39 -7.91 8.39
C ASN A 59 -0.75 -6.43 8.55
N THR A 60 -0.01 -5.52 7.88
CA THR A 60 -0.30 -4.07 7.94
C THR A 60 -1.61 -3.66 7.27
N ARG A 61 -2.20 -4.50 6.42
CA ARG A 61 -3.52 -4.21 5.81
C ARG A 61 -4.70 -4.56 6.71
N PHE A 62 -4.49 -5.39 7.73
CA PHE A 62 -5.56 -5.86 8.63
C PHE A 62 -5.48 -5.29 10.04
N ASN A 63 -4.32 -4.79 10.47
CA ASN A 63 -4.15 -4.04 11.72
C ASN A 63 -4.45 -2.56 11.51
#